data_AF-A0A6I7XX89-F1
#
_entry.id   AF-A0A6I7XX89-F1
#
_cell.length_a   1.000
_cell.length_b   1.000
_cell.length_c   1.000
_cell.angle_alpha   90.00
_cell.angle_beta   90.00
_cell.angle_gamma   90.00
#
_symmetry.space_group_name_H-M   'P 1'
#
loop_
_entity.id
_entity.type
_entity.pdbx_description
1 polymer ?
#
loop_
_entity_poly.entity_id
_entity_poly.type
_entity_poly.pdbx_seq_one_letter_code
_entity_poly.pdbx_strand_id
1 'polypeptide(L)'
;MDYKFELLSTGSLVIRLQKEFDILEAFLNVEVSTFGDWIAETVDKVLNEKSHHEKISANIFGADVRRDKTVIFNKYDEDEIEIPLQIATITLRNLIDIWLNEHTKLISEKNNN
;
A
#
# COMPACT_ATOMS: atom_id res chain seq x y z
N MET A 1 5.66 -13.31 2.43
CA MET A 1 4.95 -12.46 3.40
C MET A 1 3.54 -13.00 3.46
N ASP A 2 3.10 -13.43 4.63
CA ASP A 2 1.76 -13.99 4.79
C ASP A 2 0.76 -12.84 4.95
N TYR A 3 -0.38 -12.97 4.28
CA TYR A 3 -1.48 -12.01 4.37
C TYR A 3 -2.82 -12.74 4.36
N LYS A 4 -3.86 -12.09 4.88
CA LYS A 4 -5.24 -12.56 4.85
C LYS A 4 -6.16 -11.39 4.50
N PHE A 5 -7.31 -11.69 3.92
CA PHE A 5 -8.37 -10.70 3.76
C PHE A 5 -9.44 -10.91 4.82
N GLU A 6 -9.98 -9.82 5.32
CA GLU A 6 -11.06 -9.81 6.30
C GLU A 6 -12.15 -8.85 5.84
N LEU A 7 -13.40 -9.32 5.77
CA LEU A 7 -14.56 -8.47 5.56
C LEU A 7 -15.07 -8.02 6.93
N LEU A 8 -14.90 -6.74 7.24
CA LEU A 8 -15.35 -6.16 8.50
C LEU A 8 -16.88 -6.09 8.56
N SER A 9 -17.43 -5.99 9.77
CA SER A 9 -18.88 -5.82 9.99
C SER A 9 -19.46 -4.56 9.36
N THR A 10 -18.61 -3.55 9.09
CA THR A 10 -18.96 -2.35 8.32
C THR A 10 -19.15 -2.61 6.83
N GLY A 11 -18.83 -3.81 6.35
CA GLY A 11 -18.79 -4.17 4.93
C GLY A 11 -17.51 -3.73 4.21
N SER A 12 -16.52 -3.20 4.93
CA SER A 12 -15.22 -2.84 4.37
C SER A 12 -14.32 -4.08 4.30
N LEU A 13 -13.70 -4.32 3.15
CA LEU A 13 -12.62 -5.29 3.04
C LEU A 13 -11.34 -4.68 3.62
N VAL A 14 -10.52 -5.47 4.30
CA VAL A 14 -9.17 -5.11 4.70
C VAL A 14 -8.20 -6.24 4.43
N ILE A 15 -6.94 -5.90 4.13
CA ILE A 15 -5.81 -6.83 4.16
C ILE A 15 -5.21 -6.84 5.58
N ARG A 16 -4.85 -8.03 6.06
CA ARG A 16 -4.20 -8.27 7.35
C ARG A 16 -2.81 -8.84 7.14
N LEU A 17 -1.82 -8.23 7.78
CA LEU A 17 -0.42 -8.64 7.76
C LEU A 17 0.05 -9.02 9.18
N GLN A 18 1.28 -9.52 9.27
CA GLN A 18 1.92 -9.75 10.57
C GLN A 18 2.25 -8.41 11.23
N LYS A 19 2.29 -8.38 12.57
CA LYS A 19 2.46 -7.16 13.39
C LYS A 19 3.67 -6.31 13.01
N GLU A 20 4.77 -6.93 12.57
CA GLU A 20 5.96 -6.21 12.10
C GLU A 20 5.73 -5.37 10.82
N PHE A 21 4.58 -5.54 10.16
CA PHE A 21 4.17 -4.82 8.97
C PHE A 21 2.93 -3.94 9.20
N ASP A 22 2.61 -3.55 10.43
CA ASP A 22 1.44 -2.73 10.76
C ASP A 22 1.34 -1.45 9.89
N ILE A 23 2.47 -0.77 9.65
CA ILE A 23 2.52 0.44 8.80
C ILE A 23 2.23 0.13 7.32
N LEU A 24 2.65 -1.04 6.82
CA LEU A 24 2.33 -1.47 5.46
C LEU A 24 0.87 -1.89 5.34
N GLU A 25 0.33 -2.57 6.36
CA GLU A 25 -1.09 -2.89 6.45
C GLU A 25 -1.93 -1.60 6.38
N ALA A 26 -1.57 -0.59 7.19
CA ALA A 26 -2.24 0.70 7.19
C ALA A 26 -2.10 1.42 5.84
N PHE A 27 -0.89 1.45 5.25
CA PHE A 27 -0.66 2.04 3.93
C PHE A 27 -1.54 1.40 2.84
N LEU A 28 -1.63 0.06 2.80
CA LEU A 28 -2.45 -0.66 1.82
C LEU A 28 -3.95 -0.36 2.03
N ASN A 29 -4.43 -0.49 3.27
CA ASN A 29 -5.85 -0.33 3.58
C ASN A 29 -6.35 1.12 3.44
N VAL A 30 -5.50 2.12 3.68
CA VAL A 30 -5.89 3.54 3.67
C VAL A 30 -5.51 4.21 2.35
N GLU A 31 -4.23 4.24 2.01
CA GLU A 31 -3.73 5.01 0.86
C GLU A 31 -4.00 4.28 -0.44
N VAL A 32 -3.65 2.99 -0.53
CA VAL A 32 -3.79 2.23 -1.78
C VAL A 32 -5.25 1.98 -2.13
N SER A 33 -6.14 1.81 -1.14
CA SER A 33 -7.58 1.74 -1.40
C SER A 33 -8.15 2.99 -2.06
N THR A 34 -7.55 4.16 -1.80
CA THR A 34 -8.05 5.45 -2.30
C THR A 34 -7.33 5.90 -3.57
N PHE A 35 -6.01 5.68 -3.63
CA PHE A 35 -5.11 6.22 -4.66
C PHE A 35 -4.32 5.14 -5.39
N GLY A 36 -4.81 3.90 -5.35
CA GLY A 36 -4.06 2.72 -5.78
C GLY A 36 -3.49 2.79 -7.19
N ASP A 37 -4.26 3.28 -8.17
CA ASP A 37 -3.80 3.40 -9.56
C ASP A 37 -2.61 4.36 -9.68
N TRP A 38 -2.70 5.53 -9.05
CA TRP A 38 -1.61 6.53 -9.05
C TRP A 38 -0.37 6.02 -8.28
N ILE A 39 -0.59 5.35 -7.16
CA ILE A 39 0.49 4.74 -6.36
C ILE A 39 1.20 3.65 -7.17
N ALA A 40 0.45 2.76 -7.81
CA ALA A 40 0.98 1.70 -8.66
C ALA A 40 1.79 2.28 -9.83
N GLU A 41 1.24 3.27 -10.54
CA GLU A 41 1.93 3.94 -11.66
C GLU A 41 3.24 4.60 -11.20
N THR A 42 3.23 5.23 -10.03
CA THR A 42 4.43 5.87 -9.45
C THR A 42 5.51 4.83 -9.14
N VAL A 43 5.13 3.69 -8.57
CA VAL A 43 6.08 2.59 -8.32
C VAL A 43 6.60 1.99 -9.64
N ASP A 44 5.73 1.84 -10.65
CA ASP A 44 6.10 1.31 -11.96
C ASP A 44 7.06 2.22 -12.72
N LYS A 45 7.01 3.55 -12.54
CA LYS A 45 8.02 4.47 -13.11
C LYS A 45 9.42 4.13 -12.62
N VAL A 46 9.55 3.80 -11.34
CA VAL A 46 10.85 3.46 -10.73
C VAL A 46 11.31 2.05 -11.15
N LEU A 47 10.42 1.07 -11.12
CA LEU A 47 10.75 -0.31 -11.51
C LEU A 47 11.13 -0.42 -12.99
N ASN A 48 10.47 0.37 -13.87
CA ASN A 48 10.73 0.38 -15.30
C ASN A 48 11.82 1.38 -15.73
N GLU A 49 12.63 1.91 -14.80
CA GLU A 49 13.74 2.84 -15.09
C GLU A 49 13.32 4.16 -15.76
N LYS A 50 12.04 4.50 -15.73
CA LYS A 50 11.54 5.80 -16.22
C LYS A 50 11.86 6.92 -15.22
N SER A 51 12.06 6.56 -13.96
CA SER A 51 12.51 7.44 -12.90
C SER A 51 13.50 6.71 -11.99
N HIS A 52 14.52 7.40 -11.50
CA HIS A 52 15.47 6.82 -10.54
C HIS A 52 14.91 6.79 -9.11
N HIS A 53 13.97 7.68 -8.81
CA HIS A 53 13.46 7.92 -7.47
C HIS A 53 12.12 8.65 -7.56
N GLU A 54 11.15 8.22 -6.78
CA GLU A 54 9.85 8.88 -6.65
C GLU A 54 9.47 9.03 -5.18
N LYS A 55 8.69 10.08 -4.88
CA LYS A 55 8.07 10.26 -3.56
C LYS A 55 6.56 10.21 -3.69
N ILE A 56 5.96 9.28 -2.95
CA ILE A 56 4.53 9.21 -2.74
C ILE A 56 4.23 9.99 -1.47
N SER A 57 3.46 11.06 -1.59
CA SER A 57 2.90 11.79 -0.45
C SER A 57 1.39 11.75 -0.58
N ALA A 58 0.77 10.69 -0.05
CA ALA A 58 -0.67 10.50 -0.10
C ALA A 58 -1.34 11.25 1.07
N ASN A 59 -2.29 10.66 1.80
CA ASN A 59 -3.03 11.37 2.85
C ASN A 59 -2.32 11.36 4.21
N ILE A 60 -2.14 10.18 4.81
CA ILE A 60 -1.53 9.95 6.13
C ILE A 60 -0.13 9.38 5.96
N PHE A 61 0.00 8.36 5.11
CA PHE A 61 1.26 7.69 4.86
C PHE A 61 1.91 8.17 3.56
N GLY A 62 3.24 8.10 3.54
CA GLY A 62 4.07 8.37 2.38
C GLY A 62 5.01 7.21 2.08
N ALA A 63 5.62 7.26 0.90
CA ALA A 63 6.66 6.32 0.52
C ALA A 63 7.79 6.99 -0.27
N ASP A 64 9.03 6.68 0.08
CA ASP A 64 10.23 7.01 -0.69
C ASP A 64 10.60 5.79 -1.53
N VAL A 65 10.39 5.87 -2.84
CA VAL A 65 10.45 4.72 -3.75
C VAL A 65 11.75 4.76 -4.54
N ARG A 66 12.60 3.75 -4.35
CA ARG A 66 13.78 3.48 -5.17
C ARG A 66 13.65 2.12 -5.84
N ARG A 67 14.55 1.79 -6.76
CA ARG A 67 14.44 0.54 -7.55
C ARG A 67 14.46 -0.72 -6.69
N ASP A 68 15.38 -0.78 -5.74
CA ASP A 68 15.61 -1.94 -4.89
C ASP A 68 14.70 -1.93 -3.67
N LYS A 69 14.48 -0.75 -3.08
CA LYS A 69 13.76 -0.61 -1.82
C LYS A 69 12.85 0.61 -1.80
N THR A 70 11.76 0.45 -1.06
CA THR A 70 10.84 1.52 -0.70
C THR A 70 10.83 1.67 0.81
N VAL A 71 10.83 2.92 1.29
CA VAL A 71 10.61 3.25 2.70
C VAL A 71 9.20 3.82 2.85
N ILE A 72 8.37 3.19 3.66
CA ILE A 72 7.01 3.63 3.98
C ILE A 72 7.03 4.27 5.36
N PHE A 73 6.37 5.41 5.51
CA PHE A 73 6.39 6.21 6.73
C PHE A 73 5.06 6.93 6.96
N ASN A 74 4.73 7.21 8.22
CA ASN A 74 3.64 8.10 8.60
C ASN A 74 4.13 9.55 8.52
N LYS A 75 3.39 10.41 7.83
CA LYS A 75 3.80 11.81 7.61
C LYS A 75 3.59 12.71 8.83
N TYR A 76 2.76 12.27 9.78
CA TYR A 76 2.36 13.05 10.96
C TYR A 76 2.92 12.49 12.26
N ASP A 77 3.86 11.56 12.18
CA ASP A 77 4.56 11.06 13.36
C ASP A 77 5.67 12.04 13.78
N GLU A 78 5.25 13.15 14.41
CA GLU A 78 6.14 14.22 14.86
C GLU A 78 7.11 13.78 15.97
N ASP A 79 6.72 12.76 16.74
CA ASP A 79 7.52 12.21 17.84
C ASP A 79 8.44 11.04 17.41
N GLU A 80 8.44 10.69 16.11
CA GLU A 80 9.21 9.59 15.51
C GLU A 80 9.03 8.23 16.24
N ILE A 81 7.82 7.98 16.75
CA ILE A 81 7.48 6.76 17.50
C ILE A 81 7.23 5.59 16.54
N GLU A 82 6.62 5.84 15.39
CA GLU A 82 6.37 4.85 14.33
C GLU A 82 7.62 4.69 13.46
N ILE A 83 8.26 3.53 13.61
CA ILE A 83 9.44 3.19 12.82
C ILE A 83 9.06 3.03 11.34
N PRO A 84 9.69 3.76 10.41
CA PRO A 84 9.47 3.56 8.98
C PRO A 84 9.79 2.14 8.54
N LEU A 85 8.96 1.56 7.69
CA LEU A 85 9.21 0.24 7.14
C LEU A 85 10.00 0.33 5.84
N GLN A 86 11.10 -0.42 5.77
CA GLN A 86 11.81 -0.67 4.52
C GLN A 86 11.39 -2.02 3.93
N ILE A 87 10.95 -2.01 2.68
CA ILE A 87 10.55 -3.21 1.93
C ILE A 87 11.14 -3.20 0.53
N ALA A 88 11.33 -4.37 -0.07
CA ALA A 88 11.72 -4.43 -1.48
C ALA A 88 10.61 -3.83 -2.36
N THR A 89 10.98 -2.96 -3.30
CA THR A 89 10.01 -2.21 -4.13
C THR A 89 9.11 -3.13 -4.93
N ILE A 90 9.68 -4.22 -5.45
CA ILE A 90 8.92 -5.24 -6.19
C ILE A 90 7.90 -5.95 -5.28
N THR A 91 8.23 -6.17 -4.00
CA THR A 91 7.31 -6.77 -3.04
C THR A 91 6.15 -5.83 -2.73
N LEU A 92 6.42 -4.53 -2.54
CA LEU A 92 5.37 -3.52 -2.39
C LEU A 92 4.45 -3.50 -3.62
N ARG A 93 5.03 -3.47 -4.82
CA ARG A 93 4.26 -3.45 -6.08
C ARG A 93 3.32 -4.65 -6.20
N ASN A 94 3.81 -5.84 -5.87
CA ASN A 94 3.00 -7.06 -5.90
C ASN A 94 1.85 -7.02 -4.89
N LEU A 95 2.09 -6.49 -3.69
CA LEU A 95 1.05 -6.34 -2.67
C LEU A 95 -0.01 -5.32 -3.08
N ILE A 96 0.37 -4.24 -3.76
CA ILE A 96 -0.57 -3.27 -4.35
C ILE A 96 -1.48 -3.97 -5.38
N ASP A 97 -0.93 -4.78 -6.29
CA ASP A 97 -1.75 -5.53 -7.27
C ASP A 97 -2.70 -6.51 -6.58
N ILE A 98 -2.19 -7.27 -5.60
CA ILE A 98 -2.99 -8.22 -4.81
C ILE A 98 -4.16 -7.48 -4.15
N TRP A 99 -3.89 -6.34 -3.51
CA TRP A 99 -4.91 -5.57 -2.83
C TRP A 99 -5.95 -4.98 -3.79
N LEU A 100 -5.51 -4.31 -4.86
CA LEU A 100 -6.41 -3.68 -5.83
C LEU A 100 -7.32 -4.71 -6.50
N ASN A 101 -6.78 -5.88 -6.87
CA ASN A 101 -7.58 -6.94 -7.49
C ASN A 101 -8.70 -7.44 -6.56
N GLU A 102 -8.42 -7.67 -5.28
CA GLU A 102 -9.45 -8.11 -4.33
C GLU A 102 -10.44 -6.99 -3.99
N HIS A 103 -9.97 -5.75 -3.87
CA HIS A 103 -10.83 -4.59 -3.64
C HIS A 103 -11.81 -4.37 -4.80
N THR A 104 -11.35 -4.48 -6.05
CA THR A 104 -12.20 -4.36 -7.25
C THR A 104 -13.24 -5.50 -7.33
N LYS A 105 -12.86 -6.74 -6.99
CA LYS A 105 -13.82 -7.87 -6.96
C LYS A 105 -14.97 -7.59 -6.01
N LEU A 106 -14.68 -7.15 -4.78
CA LEU A 106 -15.70 -6.82 -3.78
C LEU A 106 -16.65 -5.71 -4.26
N ILE A 107 -16.11 -4.65 -4.89
CA ILE A 107 -16.94 -3.57 -5.46
C ILE A 107 -17.86 -4.10 -6.56
N SER A 108 -17.33 -4.97 -7.44
CA SER A 108 -18.12 -5.54 -8.53
C SER A 108 -19.25 -6.45 -8.03
N GLU A 109 -19.01 -7.24 -6.98
CA GLU A 109 -20.03 -8.10 -6.36
C GLU A 109 -21.14 -7.29 -5.69
N LYS A 110 -20.79 -6.16 -5.05
CA LYS A 110 -21.78 -5.26 -4.45
C LYS A 110 -22.66 -4.55 -5.49
N ASN A 111 -22.12 -4.25 -6.67
CA ASN A 111 -22.87 -3.58 -7.73
C ASN A 111 -23.79 -4.53 -8.52
N ASN A 112 -23.59 -5.84 -8.38
CA ASN A 112 -24.37 -6.87 -9.07
C ASN A 112 -25.49 -7.48 -8.19
N ASN A 113 -25.62 -7.06 -6.93
CA ASN A 113 -26.65 -7.47 -5.96
C ASN A 113 -27.60 -6.31 -5.64
#